data_AF-A0A961LDX5-F1
#
_entry.id   AF-A0A961LDX5-F1
#
_cell.length_a   1.000
_cell.length_b   1.000
_cell.length_c   1.000
_cell.angle_alpha   90.00
_cell.angle_beta   90.00
_cell.angle_gamma   90.00
#
_symmetry.space_group_name_H-M   'P 1'
#
loop_
_entity.id
_entity.type
_entity.pdbx_description
1 polymer ?
#
loop_
_entity_poly.entity_id
_entity_poly.type
_entity_poly.pdbx_seq_one_letter_code
_entity_poly.pdbx_strand_id
1 'polypeptide(L)' 'MSDEGELDLNSLNDEELVQQVHDDLYDGLKEEVEAAVHILLGRGWAPYKVLTEALVEGMRI' A
#
# COMPACT_ATOMS: atom_id res chain seq x y z
N MET A 1 2.74 -6.30 -18.33
CA MET A 1 3.32 -7.12 -17.26
C MET A 1 4.58 -6.41 -16.87
N SER A 2 4.52 -5.64 -15.80
CA SER A 2 5.59 -4.74 -15.39
C SER A 2 6.71 -5.58 -14.79
N ASP A 3 7.65 -5.98 -15.64
CA ASP A 3 8.95 -6.56 -15.27
C ASP A 3 9.88 -5.45 -14.72
N GLU A 4 9.37 -4.58 -13.86
CA GLU A 4 10.18 -3.68 -13.03
C GLU A 4 10.38 -4.41 -11.70
N GLY A 5 11.63 -4.83 -11.45
CA GLY A 5 11.98 -5.72 -10.35
C GLY A 5 11.32 -5.32 -9.04
N GLU A 6 10.76 -6.32 -8.34
CA GLU A 6 10.20 -6.29 -6.97
C GLU A 6 10.54 -4.96 -6.26
N LEU A 7 9.60 -4.02 -6.32
CA LEU A 7 9.78 -2.72 -5.66
C LEU A 7 9.89 -2.97 -4.16
N ASP A 8 11.00 -2.55 -3.54
CA ASP A 8 11.13 -2.65 -2.08
C ASP A 8 10.20 -1.65 -1.40
N LEU A 9 9.02 -2.12 -0.99
CA LEU A 9 8.01 -1.33 -0.26
C LEU A 9 8.56 -0.68 1.01
N ASN A 10 9.61 -1.23 1.64
CA ASN A 10 10.21 -0.64 2.84
C ASN A 10 11.03 0.62 2.51
N SER A 11 11.49 0.75 1.28
CA SER A 11 12.26 1.91 0.83
C SER A 11 11.39 3.15 0.61
N LEU A 12 10.09 2.96 0.41
CA LEU A 12 9.11 4.03 0.19
C LEU A 12 8.80 4.77 1.48
N ASN A 13 8.60 6.08 1.40
CA ASN A 13 8.03 6.83 2.51
C ASN A 13 6.51 6.53 2.64
N ASP A 14 5.86 7.06 3.67
CA ASP A 14 4.45 6.74 3.95
C ASP A 14 3.49 7.20 2.82
N GLU A 15 3.74 8.35 2.20
CA GLU A 15 2.90 8.87 1.11
C GLU A 15 3.07 8.05 -0.16
N GLU A 16 4.32 7.73 -0.50
CA GLU A 16 4.66 6.87 -1.65
C GLU A 16 4.08 5.46 -1.48
N LEU A 17 4.20 4.89 -0.28
CA LEU A 17 3.64 3.56 0.01
C LEU A 17 2.12 3.56 -0.09
N VAL A 18 1.44 4.63 0.34
CA VAL A 18 -0.01 4.76 0.17
C VAL A 18 -0.41 4.84 -1.30
N GLN A 19 0.33 5.59 -2.13
CA GLN A 19 0.07 5.63 -3.57
C GLN A 19 0.28 4.26 -4.22
N GLN A 20 1.34 3.55 -3.87
CA GLN A 20 1.59 2.20 -4.35
C GLN A 20 0.44 1.25 -3.98
N VAL A 21 -0.08 1.34 -2.75
CA VAL A 21 -1.26 0.54 -2.33
C VAL A 21 -2.48 0.84 -3.19
N HIS A 22 -2.68 2.08 -3.64
CA HIS A 22 -3.81 2.44 -4.51
C HIS A 22 -3.67 1.76 -5.88
N ASP A 23 -2.47 1.78 -6.46
CA ASP A 23 -2.17 1.11 -7.72
C ASP A 23 -2.30 -0.42 -7.58
N ASP A 24 -1.76 -1.01 -6.52
CA ASP A 24 -1.84 -2.44 -6.24
C ASP A 24 -3.28 -2.91 -6.02
N LEU A 25 -4.11 -2.09 -5.38
CA LEU A 25 -5.55 -2.36 -5.23
C LEU A 25 -6.27 -2.32 -6.57
N TYR A 26 -5.93 -1.37 -7.45
CA TYR A 26 -6.48 -1.28 -8.79
C TYR A 26 -6.09 -2.49 -9.65
N ASP A 27 -4.84 -2.93 -9.55
CA ASP A 27 -4.29 -4.07 -10.29
C ASP A 27 -4.66 -5.43 -9.67
N GLY A 28 -5.25 -5.44 -8.47
CA GLY A 28 -5.68 -6.65 -7.77
C GLY A 28 -4.53 -7.46 -7.14
N LEU A 29 -3.42 -6.81 -6.81
CA LEU A 29 -2.21 -7.40 -6.24
C LEU A 29 -2.35 -7.59 -4.72
N LYS A 30 -3.05 -8.65 -4.30
CA LYS A 30 -3.33 -8.92 -2.88
C LYS A 30 -2.08 -8.98 -2.00
N GLU A 31 -1.03 -9.68 -2.43
CA GLU A 31 0.16 -9.94 -1.61
C GLU A 31 0.94 -8.64 -1.31
N GLU A 32 1.04 -7.74 -2.30
CA GLU A 32 1.66 -6.42 -2.15
C GLU A 32 0.87 -5.53 -1.20
N VAL A 33 -0.47 -5.51 -1.34
CA VAL A 33 -1.36 -4.75 -0.43
C VAL A 33 -1.21 -5.26 1.02
N GLU A 34 -1.16 -6.58 1.23
CA GLU A 34 -0.97 -7.16 2.55
C GLU A 34 0.39 -6.75 3.17
N ALA A 35 1.45 -6.81 2.37
CA ALA A 35 2.79 -6.39 2.79
C ALA A 35 2.82 -4.89 3.19
N ALA A 36 2.26 -4.01 2.36
CA ALA A 36 2.19 -2.58 2.63
C ALA A 36 1.39 -2.25 3.91
N VAL A 37 0.28 -2.96 4.16
CA VAL A 37 -0.50 -2.82 5.39
C VAL A 37 0.35 -3.16 6.62
N HIS A 38 1.11 -4.26 6.57
CA HIS A 38 2.01 -4.63 7.66
C HIS A 38 3.12 -3.59 7.89
N ILE A 39 3.66 -3.01 6.82
CA ILE A 39 4.67 -1.95 6.91
C ILE A 39 4.09 -0.70 7.58
N LEU A 40 2.92 -0.22 7.14
CA LEU A 40 2.27 0.96 7.73
C LEU A 40 1.96 0.75 9.21
N LEU A 41 1.42 -0.41 9.58
CA LEU A 41 1.21 -0.78 10.99
C LEU A 41 2.53 -0.83 11.77
N GLY A 42 3.58 -1.39 11.18
CA GLY A 42 4.93 -1.43 11.75
C GLY A 42 5.54 -0.03 11.97
N ARG A 43 5.17 0.94 11.13
CA ARG A 43 5.52 2.36 11.26
C ARG A 43 4.67 3.11 12.30
N GLY A 44 3.74 2.43 12.96
CA GLY A 44 2.92 2.98 14.03
C GLY A 44 1.63 3.65 13.54
N TRP A 45 1.22 3.44 12.29
CA TRP A 45 -0.10 3.87 11.85
C TRP A 45 -1.18 3.15 12.64
N ALA A 46 -2.20 3.89 13.07
CA ALA A 46 -3.37 3.27 13.66
C ALA A 46 -4.11 2.42 12.61
N PRO A 47 -4.69 1.26 12.98
CA PRO A 47 -5.43 0.42 12.03
C PRO A 47 -6.54 1.16 11.29
N TYR A 48 -7.21 2.09 11.99
CA TYR A 48 -8.23 2.94 11.37
C TYR A 48 -7.65 3.82 10.26
N LYS A 49 -6.46 4.42 10.48
CA LYS A 49 -5.78 5.26 9.50
C LYS A 49 -5.39 4.46 8.26
N VAL A 50 -4.85 3.25 8.45
CA VAL A 50 -4.51 2.34 7.35
C VAL A 50 -5.76 1.98 6.53
N LEU A 51 -6.86 1.62 7.21
CA LEU A 51 -8.12 1.31 6.53
C LEU A 51 -8.64 2.49 5.73
N THR A 52 -8.66 3.69 6.30
CA THR A 52 -9.25 4.86 5.63
C THR A 52 -8.37 5.40 4.52
N GLU A 53 -7.09 5.65 4.77
CA GLU A 53 -6.22 6.38 3.84
C GLU A 53 -5.54 5.45 2.80
N ALA A 54 -5.10 4.26 3.20
CA ALA A 54 -4.43 3.35 2.27
C ALA A 54 -5.44 2.48 1.50
N LEU A 55 -6.44 1.90 2.18
CA LEU A 55 -7.32 0.91 1.55
C LEU A 55 -8.60 1.50 0.94
N VAL A 56 -9.30 2.37 1.66
CA VAL A 56 -10.60 2.91 1.19
C VAL A 56 -10.42 4.01 0.16
N GLU A 57 -9.49 4.96 0.38
CA GLU A 57 -9.23 5.99 -0.64
C GLU A 57 -8.69 5.39 -1.95
N GLY A 58 -7.92 4.29 -1.89
CA GLY A 58 -7.44 3.60 -3.10
C GLY A 58 -8.54 2.95 -3.95
N MET A 59 -9.73 2.75 -3.38
CA MET A 59 -10.92 2.26 -4.10
C MET A 59 -11.95 3.37 -4.39
N ARG A 60 -11.69 4.62 -4.00
CA ARG A 60 -12.60 5.75 -4.23
C ARG A 60 -12.41 6.23 -5.68
N ILE A 61 -13.28 5.76 -6.57
CA ILE A 61 -13.42 6.20 -7.98
C ILE A 61 -14.10 7.57 -8.03
#